data_AF-A0A0H3ZW47-F1
#
_entry.id   AF-A0A0H3ZW47-F1
#
_cell.length_a   1.000
_cell.length_b   1.000
_cell.length_c   1.000
_cell.angle_alpha   90.00
_cell.angle_beta   90.00
_cell.angle_gamma   90.00
#
_symmetry.space_group_name_H-M   'P 1'
#
loop_
_entity.id
_entity.type
_entity.pdbx_description
1 polymer ?
#
loop_
_entity_poly.entity_id
_entity_poly.type
_entity_poly.pdbx_seq_one_letter_code
_entity_poly.pdbx_strand_id
1 'polypeptide(L)' 'MQSESQPIHKIFAQKILNKKDFLASNPTHVGTVADIRFYECPVRGDESPLIAIKGEHCVLTSDFDMPCADEMF' A
#
# COMPACT_ATOMS: atom_id res chain seq x y z
N MET A 1 16.75 -11.46 -25.00
CA MET A 1 16.59 -10.62 -23.79
C MET A 1 15.11 -10.61 -23.46
N GLN A 2 14.65 -11.49 -22.58
CA GLN A 2 13.27 -11.46 -22.09
C GLN A 2 13.36 -11.28 -20.58
N SER A 3 13.49 -10.01 -20.17
CA SER A 3 13.13 -9.61 -18.82
C SER A 3 11.60 -9.57 -18.76
N GLU A 4 10.95 -10.72 -18.84
CA GLU A 4 9.53 -10.86 -18.51
C GLU A 4 9.43 -11.07 -17.01
N SER A 5 9.79 -10.02 -16.30
CA SER A 5 9.06 -9.70 -15.11
C SER A 5 8.26 -8.50 -15.55
N GLN A 6 6.94 -8.58 -15.54
CA GLN A 6 6.21 -7.41 -15.13
C GLN A 6 6.32 -7.52 -13.60
N PRO A 7 7.20 -6.73 -12.96
CA PRO A 7 7.51 -6.83 -11.54
C PRO A 7 6.94 -5.60 -10.85
N ILE A 8 6.36 -5.67 -9.66
CA ILE A 8 6.32 -4.46 -8.84
C ILE A 8 5.51 -3.29 -9.53
N HIS A 9 4.77 -3.46 -10.62
CA HIS A 9 4.56 -2.34 -11.59
C HIS A 9 3.37 -1.42 -11.23
N LYS A 10 2.85 -1.54 -10.02
CA LYS A 10 2.10 -0.50 -9.30
C LYS A 10 2.74 -0.08 -7.97
N ILE A 11 3.92 -0.60 -7.65
CA ILE A 11 4.64 -0.35 -6.41
C ILE A 11 5.10 1.09 -6.38
N PHE A 12 4.47 1.86 -5.49
CA PHE A 12 4.84 3.21 -5.08
C PHE A 12 4.63 4.34 -6.11
N ALA A 13 3.62 4.28 -6.98
CA ALA A 13 3.30 5.38 -7.90
C ALA A 13 2.51 6.56 -7.28
N GLN A 14 2.60 6.78 -5.97
CA GLN A 14 1.90 7.89 -5.33
C GLN A 14 2.69 8.53 -4.21
N LYS A 15 2.18 9.69 -3.77
CA LYS A 15 2.75 10.56 -2.76
C LYS A 15 3.34 9.74 -1.61
N ILE A 16 4.66 9.83 -1.46
CA ILE A 16 5.37 9.26 -0.31
C ILE A 16 4.86 10.00 0.92
N LEU A 17 4.38 9.23 1.88
CA LEU A 17 3.90 9.72 3.16
C LEU A 17 4.97 9.48 4.22
N ASN A 18 5.03 10.36 5.23
CA ASN A 18 5.85 10.08 6.40
C ASN A 18 5.20 8.92 7.19
N LYS A 19 5.89 7.78 7.25
CA LYS A 19 5.43 6.57 7.95
C LYS A 19 5.12 6.83 9.43
N LYS A 20 5.97 7.59 10.12
CA LYS A 20 5.82 7.85 11.56
C LYS A 20 4.57 8.69 11.83
N ASP A 21 4.37 9.74 11.04
CA ASP A 21 3.21 10.63 11.18
C ASP A 21 1.91 9.88 10.81
N PHE A 22 1.95 9.07 9.76
CA PHE A 22 0.82 8.22 9.37
C PHE A 22 0.44 7.23 10.48
N LEU A 23 1.40 6.46 11.01
CA LEU A 23 1.11 5.51 12.08
C LEU A 23 0.65 6.21 13.37
N ALA A 24 1.15 7.42 13.65
CA ALA A 24 0.70 8.22 14.79
C ALA A 24 -0.76 8.68 14.66
N SER A 25 -1.32 8.72 13.44
CA SER A 25 -2.74 9.01 13.21
C SER A 25 -3.68 7.83 13.46
N ASN A 26 -3.16 6.71 13.97
CA ASN A 26 -3.89 5.49 14.31
C ASN A 26 -4.79 4.95 13.17
N PRO A 27 -4.23 4.66 12.00
CA PRO A 27 -4.98 4.17 10.85
C PRO A 27 -5.49 2.75 11.06
N THR A 28 -6.61 2.40 10.43
CA THR A 28 -7.15 1.03 10.45
C THR A 28 -6.27 0.12 9.62
N HIS A 29 -5.79 -0.98 10.21
CA HIS A 29 -5.08 -2.03 9.48
C HIS A 29 -6.09 -2.96 8.80
N VAL A 30 -5.98 -3.09 7.48
CA VAL A 30 -6.89 -3.92 6.65
C VAL A 30 -6.35 -5.34 6.53
N GLY A 31 -5.06 -5.48 6.28
CA GLY A 31 -4.43 -6.79 6.11
C GLY A 31 -3.00 -6.73 5.61
N THR A 32 -2.43 -7.91 5.33
CA THR A 32 -1.02 -8.05 4.92
C THR A 32 -0.91 -9.07 3.80
N VAL A 33 -0.20 -8.70 2.72
CA VAL A 33 0.04 -9.57 1.56
C VAL A 33 1.49 -9.41 1.12
N ALA A 34 2.21 -10.53 0.95
CA ALA A 34 3.63 -10.53 0.53
C ALA A 34 4.52 -9.52 1.31
N ASP A 35 4.39 -9.52 2.65
CA ASP A 35 5.09 -8.62 3.59
C ASP A 35 4.77 -7.12 3.45
N ILE A 36 3.70 -6.76 2.71
CA ILE A 36 3.19 -5.41 2.58
C ILE A 36 1.93 -5.28 3.44
N ARG A 37 1.92 -4.32 4.37
CA ARG A 37 0.76 -4.01 5.22
C ARG A 37 -0.09 -2.94 4.58
N PHE A 38 -1.40 -3.16 4.50
CA PHE A 38 -2.36 -2.23 3.92
C PHE A 38 -3.24 -1.61 5.01
N TYR A 39 -3.49 -0.31 4.89
CA TYR A 39 -4.23 0.49 5.85
C TYR A 39 -5.26 1.37 5.15
N GLU A 40 -6.36 1.66 5.82
CA GLU A 40 -7.30 2.71 5.38
C GLU A 40 -6.81 4.10 5.79
N CYS A 41 -7.30 5.12 5.08
CA CYS A 41 -7.06 6.50 5.46
C CYS A 41 -7.84 6.82 6.76
N PRO A 42 -7.21 7.31 7.84
CA PRO A 42 -7.91 7.59 9.10
C PRO A 42 -8.87 8.78 9.02
N VAL A 43 -8.77 9.60 7.97
CA VAL A 43 -9.66 10.76 7.74
C VAL A 43 -10.78 10.43 6.76
N ARG A 44 -10.48 9.65 5.72
CA ARG A 44 -11.40 9.42 4.59
C ARG A 44 -11.99 8.01 4.55
N GLY A 45 -11.47 7.08 5.35
CA GLY A 45 -11.88 5.68 5.30
C GLY A 45 -11.70 5.07 3.91
N ASP A 46 -12.75 4.43 3.44
CA ASP A 46 -12.91 3.78 2.13
C ASP A 46 -13.10 4.77 0.96
N GLU A 47 -13.30 6.06 1.23
CA GLU A 47 -13.32 7.10 0.19
C GLU A 47 -11.91 7.47 -0.32
N SER A 48 -10.89 6.82 0.21
CA SER A 48 -9.50 6.95 -0.21
C SER A 48 -8.94 5.59 -0.60
N PRO A 49 -8.03 5.55 -1.58
CA PRO A 49 -7.22 4.36 -1.79
C PRO A 49 -6.47 3.96 -0.51
N LEU A 50 -6.13 2.68 -0.42
CA LEU A 50 -5.38 2.09 0.66
C LEU A 50 -3.96 2.66 0.73
N ILE A 51 -3.38 2.62 1.92
CA ILE A 51 -2.01 3.03 2.20
C ILE A 51 -1.17 1.77 2.45
N ALA A 52 -0.09 1.61 1.69
CA ALA A 52 0.78 0.45 1.77
C ALA A 52 2.08 0.79 2.53
N ILE A 53 2.45 -0.09 3.47
CA ILE A 53 3.71 -0.01 4.21
C ILE A 53 4.54 -1.27 3.98
N LYS A 54 5.77 -1.08 3.47
CA LYS A 54 6.80 -2.12 3.34
C LYS A 54 8.11 -1.61 3.92
N GLY A 55 8.56 -2.20 5.02
CA GLY A 55 9.74 -1.71 5.74
C GLY A 55 9.55 -0.25 6.17
N GLU A 56 10.43 0.64 5.70
CA GLU A 56 10.38 2.10 5.97
C GLU A 56 9.55 2.89 4.96
N HIS A 57 9.12 2.27 3.85
CA HIS A 57 8.33 2.94 2.83
C HIS A 57 6.85 2.93 3.18
N CYS A 58 6.23 4.10 3.11
CA CYS A 58 4.79 4.31 3.28
C CYS A 58 4.27 5.12 2.08
N VAL A 59 3.29 4.59 1.37
CA VAL A 59 2.70 5.25 0.21
C VAL A 59 1.19 5.16 0.20
N LEU A 60 0.56 6.09 -0.51
CA LEU A 60 -0.80 5.89 -0.99
C LEU A 60 -0.77 4.94 -2.21
N THR A 61 -1.75 4.04 -2.33
CA THR A 61 -1.87 3.11 -3.46
C THR A 61 -2.95 3.59 -4.42
N SER A 62 -3.08 2.99 -5.61
CA SER A 62 -4.22 3.26 -6.50
C SER A 62 -5.45 2.43 -6.18
N ASP A 63 -5.32 1.51 -5.22
CA ASP A 63 -6.26 0.43 -5.02
C ASP A 63 -7.12 0.78 -3.80
N PHE A 64 -8.45 0.67 -3.97
CA PHE A 64 -9.40 0.93 -2.90
C PHE A 64 -9.65 -0.33 -2.05
N ASP A 65 -9.38 -1.49 -2.64
CA ASP A 65 -9.54 -2.80 -2.03
C ASP A 65 -8.20 -3.50 -1.85
N MET A 66 -8.14 -4.42 -0.90
CA MET A 66 -6.92 -5.18 -0.62
C MET A 66 -6.63 -6.14 -1.79
N PRO A 67 -5.43 -6.07 -2.39
CA PRO A 67 -5.08 -6.97 -3.49
C PRO A 67 -4.90 -8.41 -3.00
N CYS A 68 -5.16 -9.37 -3.89
CA CYS A 68 -4.87 -10.77 -3.63
C CYS A 68 -3.38 -11.08 -3.80
N ALA A 69 -2.91 -12.19 -3.20
CA ALA A 69 -1.52 -12.62 -3.34
C ALA A 69 -1.12 -12.83 -4.80
N ASP A 70 -2.02 -13.39 -5.62
CA ASP A 70 -1.79 -13.65 -7.05
C ASP A 70 -1.70 -12.36 -7.89
N GLU A 71 -2.15 -11.22 -7.36
CA GLU A 71 -2.04 -9.91 -8.03
C GLU A 71 -0.73 -9.19 -7.68
N MET A 72 0.04 -9.75 -6.73
CA MET A 72 1.28 -9.17 -6.19
C MET A 72 2.55 -9.81 -6.76
N PHE A 73 2.43 -10.93 -7.48
CA PHE A 73 3.53 -11.73 -8.05
C PHE A 73 3.31 -11.98 -9.54
#